data_AF-U4U1J1-F1
#
_entry.id   AF-U4U1J1-F1
#
_cell.length_a   1.000
_cell.length_b   1.000
_cell.length_c   1.000
_cell.angle_alpha   90.00
_cell.angle_beta   90.00
_cell.angle_gamma   90.00
#
_symmetry.space_group_name_H-M   'P 1'
#
loop_
_entity.id
_entity.type
_entity.pdbx_description
1 polymer ?
#
loop_
_entity_poly.entity_id
_entity_poly.type
_entity_poly.pdbx_seq_one_letter_code
_entity_poly.pdbx_strand_id
1 'polypeptide(L)'
;MDKFLYWVALCVLPTVFCGKYVPKWKKQACELPSSHSEYSHYICSDDGEVKCLPGWNGDLCDVPKCRSGCDPMQGLGWSGRTCKDCQVLPGCVHGYCEKPLECKCYPGYSGILCQTPICSKTCHKERGYCRKPGECRCKVGWWGKNCEKCFPYPGCVNGTCNRPWECNCQKGWGGMLCNEGEVNKV
;
A
#
# COMPACT_ATOMS: atom_id res chain seq x y z
N MET A 1 13.77 47.44 5.88
CA MET A 1 15.07 46.76 5.70
C MET A 1 14.80 45.38 5.08
N ASP A 2 14.22 45.29 3.88
CA ASP A 2 14.76 45.64 2.55
C ASP A 2 16.01 44.83 2.23
N LYS A 3 15.99 43.88 1.29
CA LYS A 3 15.90 44.11 -0.16
C LYS A 3 15.24 42.93 -0.89
N PHE A 4 13.92 43.02 -1.12
CA PHE A 4 13.14 42.19 -2.05
C PHE A 4 12.81 42.92 -3.36
N LEU A 5 13.55 44.00 -3.63
CA LEU A 5 13.44 44.81 -4.84
C LEU A 5 14.84 44.88 -5.44
N TYR A 6 15.04 44.29 -6.61
CA TYR A 6 15.95 44.71 -7.69
C TYR A 6 16.20 43.50 -8.59
N TRP A 7 15.34 43.28 -9.59
CA TRP A 7 15.71 42.77 -10.93
C TRP A 7 14.57 43.09 -11.92
N VAL A 8 13.96 44.27 -11.79
CA VAL A 8 13.22 44.91 -12.88
C VAL A 8 13.88 46.26 -13.10
N ALA A 9 14.20 46.56 -14.36
CA ALA A 9 14.86 47.73 -14.92
C ALA A 9 16.40 47.65 -15.05
N LEU A 10 16.88 47.36 -16.26
CA LEU A 10 17.58 48.32 -17.12
C LEU A 10 17.79 47.72 -18.52
N CYS A 11 16.72 47.70 -19.32
CA CYS A 11 16.78 47.47 -20.78
C CYS A 11 17.14 48.78 -21.51
N VAL A 12 18.30 49.38 -21.21
CA VAL A 12 18.71 50.66 -21.83
C VAL A 12 20.21 50.67 -22.16
N LEU A 13 20.71 49.64 -22.85
CA LEU A 13 21.97 49.68 -23.62
C LEU A 13 21.85 48.69 -24.81
N PRO A 14 22.32 49.00 -26.04
CA PRO A 14 22.00 48.22 -27.24
C PRO A 14 22.62 46.81 -27.34
N THR A 15 23.38 46.35 -26.34
CA THR A 15 24.15 45.09 -26.45
C THR A 15 24.28 44.35 -25.12
N VAL A 16 23.19 44.22 -24.34
CA VAL A 16 23.15 43.19 -23.31
C VAL A 16 22.92 41.85 -24.01
N PHE A 17 24.01 41.16 -24.35
CA PHE A 17 23.94 39.76 -24.77
C PHE A 17 23.31 38.96 -23.63
N CYS A 18 22.04 38.58 -23.80
CA CYS A 18 21.38 37.59 -22.97
C CYS A 18 22.00 36.22 -23.29
N GLY A 19 23.21 35.96 -22.78
CA GLY A 19 23.82 34.65 -22.86
C GLY A 19 22.97 33.68 -22.04
N LYS A 20 22.26 32.77 -22.71
CA LYS A 20 21.52 31.70 -22.03
C LYS A 20 22.49 30.91 -21.14
N TYR A 21 22.15 30.73 -19.87
CA TYR A 21 22.90 29.86 -18.99
C TYR A 21 22.75 28.40 -19.44
N VAL A 22 23.84 27.79 -19.93
CA VAL A 22 23.90 26.38 -20.34
C VAL A 22 24.56 25.54 -19.24
N PRO A 23 23.87 24.54 -18.64
CA PRO A 23 24.44 23.64 -17.64
C PRO A 23 25.72 22.94 -18.13
N LYS A 24 26.67 22.71 -17.23
CA LYS A 24 27.97 22.08 -17.56
C LYS A 24 27.83 20.75 -18.30
N TRP A 25 26.87 19.91 -17.90
CA TRP A 25 26.66 18.61 -18.54
C TRP A 25 26.12 18.74 -19.98
N LYS A 26 25.34 19.78 -20.30
CA LYS A 26 24.86 20.04 -21.68
C LYS A 26 26.02 20.45 -22.59
N LYS A 27 26.92 21.29 -22.06
CA LYS A 27 28.16 21.63 -22.75
C LYS A 27 28.96 20.38 -23.04
N GLN A 28 29.17 19.52 -22.03
CA GLN A 28 29.80 18.21 -22.24
C GLN A 28 29.05 17.37 -23.28
N ALA A 29 27.73 17.19 -23.18
CA ALA A 29 26.93 16.39 -24.10
C ALA A 29 27.05 16.83 -25.57
N CYS A 30 27.24 18.14 -25.82
CA CYS A 30 27.44 18.70 -27.15
C CYS A 30 28.92 19.01 -27.50
N GLU A 31 29.85 18.88 -26.55
CA GLU A 31 31.30 18.98 -26.74
C GLU A 31 31.97 17.58 -26.83
N LEU A 32 31.22 16.48 -26.67
CA LEU A 32 31.76 15.12 -26.59
C LEU A 32 32.33 14.62 -27.94
N PRO A 33 33.32 13.70 -27.92
CA PRO A 33 34.23 13.47 -29.03
C PRO A 33 33.54 12.81 -30.22
N SER A 34 33.60 13.48 -31.38
CA SER A 34 33.76 12.96 -32.77
C SER A 34 33.00 11.74 -33.30
N SER A 35 32.11 11.08 -32.55
CA SER A 35 31.06 10.25 -33.13
C SER A 35 29.86 10.20 -32.18
N HIS A 36 28.80 10.94 -32.53
CA HIS A 36 27.47 10.49 -32.12
C HIS A 36 27.35 9.04 -32.56
N SER A 37 27.16 8.11 -31.63
CA SER A 37 26.90 6.72 -32.01
C SER A 37 25.60 6.68 -32.80
N GLU A 38 25.44 5.73 -33.72
CA GLU A 38 24.19 5.51 -34.45
C GLU A 38 22.97 5.34 -33.52
N TYR A 39 23.21 4.99 -32.25
CA TYR A 39 22.20 4.76 -31.22
C TYR A 39 21.85 6.02 -30.39
N SER A 40 22.41 7.19 -30.70
CA SER A 40 22.10 8.42 -29.96
C SER A 40 20.67 8.91 -30.26
N HIS A 41 19.95 9.32 -29.21
CA HIS A 41 18.55 9.76 -29.29
C HIS A 41 18.37 11.29 -29.32
N TYR A 42 19.45 12.03 -29.58
CA TYR A 42 19.47 13.50 -29.59
C TYR A 42 20.39 14.08 -30.67
N ILE A 43 20.14 15.33 -31.02
CA ILE A 43 20.98 16.17 -31.87
C ILE A 43 21.39 17.42 -31.09
N CYS A 44 22.57 17.96 -31.38
CA CYS A 44 22.98 19.26 -30.85
C CYS A 44 22.65 20.36 -31.86
N SER A 45 22.02 21.41 -31.37
CA SER A 45 21.73 22.64 -32.12
C SER A 45 22.99 23.51 -32.21
N ASP A 46 23.04 24.48 -33.13
CA ASP A 46 24.21 25.34 -33.37
C ASP A 46 24.57 26.22 -32.15
N ASP A 47 23.60 26.45 -31.26
CA ASP A 47 23.73 27.13 -29.98
C ASP A 47 24.15 26.20 -28.82
N GLY A 48 24.47 24.93 -29.10
CA GLY A 48 24.89 23.94 -28.11
C GLY A 48 23.75 23.37 -27.26
N GLU A 49 22.51 23.52 -27.70
CA GLU A 49 21.35 22.92 -27.03
C GLU A 49 21.07 21.49 -27.53
N VAL A 50 20.87 20.55 -26.58
CA VAL A 50 20.44 19.17 -26.87
C VAL A 50 18.96 19.17 -27.26
N LYS A 51 18.65 18.65 -28.45
CA LYS A 51 17.29 18.44 -28.96
C LYS A 51 17.04 16.94 -29.14
N CYS A 52 16.01 16.40 -28.49
CA CYS A 52 15.67 14.99 -28.62
C CYS A 52 15.12 14.65 -30.00
N LEU A 53 15.46 13.46 -30.50
CA LEU A 53 14.87 12.89 -31.71
C LEU A 53 13.36 12.62 -31.51
N PRO A 54 12.59 12.49 -32.61
CA PRO A 54 11.20 12.09 -32.53
C PRO A 54 11.04 10.79 -31.74
N GLY A 55 10.10 10.76 -30.80
CA GLY A 55 9.90 9.60 -29.94
C GLY A 55 10.75 9.58 -28.65
N TRP A 56 11.57 10.60 -28.39
CA TRP A 56 12.39 10.69 -27.17
C TRP A 56 12.20 12.02 -26.42
N ASN A 57 12.36 11.99 -25.10
CA ASN A 57 12.20 13.10 -24.17
C ASN A 57 13.12 12.93 -22.95
N GLY A 58 13.05 13.87 -22.02
CA GLY A 58 13.92 13.92 -20.83
C GLY A 58 15.14 14.79 -21.11
N ASP A 59 15.86 15.16 -20.05
CA ASP A 59 17.03 16.03 -20.18
C ASP A 59 18.13 15.36 -21.02
N LEU A 60 18.28 14.03 -20.94
CA LEU A 60 19.26 13.26 -21.70
C LEU A 60 18.69 12.57 -22.94
N CYS A 61 17.41 12.82 -23.27
CA CYS A 61 16.70 12.16 -24.37
C CYS A 61 16.72 10.61 -24.28
N ASP A 62 16.80 10.08 -23.06
CA ASP A 62 16.84 8.66 -22.72
C ASP A 62 15.46 8.09 -22.34
N VAL A 63 14.44 8.95 -22.24
CA VAL A 63 13.06 8.55 -21.96
C VAL A 63 12.27 8.47 -23.27
N PRO A 64 11.71 7.31 -23.64
CA PRO A 64 10.86 7.23 -24.82
C PRO A 64 9.56 8.02 -24.57
N LYS A 65 9.17 8.83 -25.56
CA LYS A 65 7.85 9.48 -25.61
C LYS A 65 6.79 8.39 -25.80
N CYS A 66 6.18 7.97 -24.71
CA CYS A 66 5.06 7.05 -24.76
C CYS A 66 3.78 7.74 -25.25
N ARG A 67 2.78 6.95 -25.64
CA ARG A 67 1.42 7.46 -25.92
C ARG A 67 0.87 8.18 -24.68
N SER A 68 0.06 9.22 -24.87
CA SER A 68 -0.60 9.96 -23.79
C SER A 68 -1.27 9.02 -22.77
N GLY A 69 -0.87 9.10 -21.50
CA GLY A 69 -1.32 8.22 -20.41
C GLY A 69 -0.35 7.10 -20.03
N CYS A 70 0.61 6.76 -20.90
CA CYS A 70 1.67 5.76 -20.64
C CYS A 70 3.03 6.40 -20.30
N ASP A 71 3.11 7.73 -20.30
CA ASP A 71 4.36 8.44 -20.03
C ASP A 71 4.82 8.18 -18.59
N PRO A 72 6.10 7.86 -18.33
CA PRO A 72 6.61 7.58 -16.99
C PRO A 72 6.29 8.66 -15.93
N MET A 73 6.13 9.92 -16.34
CA MET A 73 5.81 11.04 -15.46
C MET A 73 4.30 11.24 -15.21
N GLN A 74 3.43 10.66 -16.05
CA GLN A 74 1.96 10.83 -15.96
C GLN A 74 1.18 9.49 -15.81
N GLY A 75 1.82 8.37 -16.12
CA GLY A 75 1.24 7.03 -16.19
C GLY A 75 1.54 6.18 -14.96
N LEU A 76 2.09 6.76 -13.89
CA LEU A 76 2.35 6.02 -12.66
C LEU A 76 1.04 5.42 -12.12
N GLY A 77 0.99 4.10 -12.02
CA GLY A 77 -0.20 3.38 -11.59
C GLY A 77 -1.25 3.16 -12.70
N TRP A 78 -0.89 3.33 -13.97
CA TRP A 78 -1.72 2.95 -15.12
C TRP A 78 -1.05 1.83 -15.92
N SER A 79 -1.85 0.97 -16.54
CA SER A 79 -1.43 -0.18 -17.31
C SER A 79 -2.39 -0.47 -18.48
N GLY A 80 -2.13 -1.56 -19.21
CA GLY A 80 -2.92 -1.95 -20.39
C GLY A 80 -2.46 -1.32 -21.70
N ARG A 81 -3.06 -1.76 -22.81
CA ARG A 81 -2.67 -1.33 -24.18
C ARG A 81 -2.94 0.14 -24.46
N THR A 82 -3.85 0.75 -23.71
CA THR A 82 -4.25 2.15 -23.85
C THR A 82 -3.81 3.01 -22.66
N CYS A 83 -3.17 2.42 -21.64
CA CYS A 83 -2.76 3.08 -20.39
C CYS A 83 -3.90 3.83 -19.70
N LYS A 84 -5.08 3.22 -19.74
CA LYS A 84 -6.30 3.68 -19.05
C LYS A 84 -6.78 2.68 -18.02
N ASP A 85 -6.14 1.52 -17.92
CA ASP A 85 -6.45 0.55 -16.88
C ASP A 85 -5.66 0.97 -15.65
N CYS A 86 -6.32 1.08 -14.50
CA CYS A 86 -5.60 1.39 -13.27
C CYS A 86 -4.82 0.16 -12.81
N GLN A 87 -3.64 0.39 -12.25
CA GLN A 87 -2.87 -0.58 -11.51
C GLN A 87 -3.19 -0.42 -10.03
N VAL A 88 -3.59 -1.52 -9.39
CA VAL A 88 -3.81 -1.55 -7.94
C VAL A 88 -2.53 -1.26 -7.16
N LEU A 89 -2.69 -0.83 -5.90
CA LEU A 89 -1.56 -0.64 -4.99
C LEU A 89 -0.71 -1.94 -4.91
N PRO A 90 0.63 -1.86 -4.99
CA PRO A 90 1.48 -3.05 -4.89
C PRO A 90 1.19 -3.86 -3.62
N GLY A 91 0.97 -5.16 -3.79
CA GLY A 91 0.60 -6.06 -2.70
C GLY A 91 -0.90 -6.18 -2.43
N CYS A 92 -1.76 -5.49 -3.19
CA CYS A 92 -3.21 -5.66 -3.14
C CYS A 92 -3.58 -7.12 -3.49
N VAL A 93 -4.16 -7.85 -2.54
CA VAL A 93 -4.43 -9.30 -2.70
C VAL A 93 -5.86 -9.54 -3.22
N HIS A 94 -6.85 -8.99 -2.52
CA HIS A 94 -8.28 -9.20 -2.81
C HIS A 94 -8.99 -7.86 -3.02
N GLY A 95 -8.53 -7.08 -3.99
CA GLY A 95 -9.10 -5.78 -4.29
C GLY A 95 -8.96 -5.37 -5.73
N TYR A 96 -9.55 -4.23 -6.03
CA TYR A 96 -9.56 -3.58 -7.34
C TYR A 96 -9.27 -2.09 -7.19
N CYS A 97 -9.12 -1.38 -8.31
CA CYS A 97 -8.90 0.05 -8.34
C CYS A 97 -9.96 0.75 -9.19
N GLU A 98 -10.27 1.99 -8.83
CA GLU A 98 -10.93 2.96 -9.72
C GLU A 98 -9.97 4.11 -10.05
N LYS A 99 -9.03 4.38 -9.15
CA LYS A 99 -7.94 5.33 -9.31
C LYS A 99 -6.60 4.60 -9.23
N PRO A 100 -5.56 5.09 -9.91
CA PRO A 100 -4.23 4.48 -9.86
C PRO A 100 -3.72 4.40 -8.41
N LEU A 101 -3.03 3.31 -8.09
CA LEU A 101 -2.40 3.07 -6.77
C LEU A 101 -3.38 2.99 -5.60
N GLU A 102 -4.63 2.61 -5.86
CA GLU A 102 -5.63 2.30 -4.83
C GLU A 102 -5.82 0.77 -4.69
N CYS A 103 -6.29 0.33 -3.53
CA CYS A 103 -6.74 -1.05 -3.31
C CYS A 103 -8.10 -1.04 -2.59
N LYS A 104 -9.19 -1.00 -3.35
CA LYS A 104 -10.56 -1.15 -2.84
C LYS A 104 -10.86 -2.62 -2.64
N CYS A 105 -11.21 -3.00 -1.42
CA CYS A 105 -11.40 -4.41 -1.07
C CYS A 105 -12.68 -4.99 -1.67
N TYR A 106 -12.58 -6.22 -2.14
CA TYR A 106 -13.77 -7.02 -2.42
C TYR A 106 -14.57 -7.29 -1.13
N PRO A 107 -15.88 -7.54 -1.24
CA PRO A 107 -16.71 -7.85 -0.08
C PRO A 107 -16.12 -8.97 0.77
N GLY A 108 -16.00 -8.72 2.07
CA GLY A 108 -15.46 -9.68 3.03
C GLY A 108 -13.95 -9.59 3.27
N TYR A 109 -13.24 -8.63 2.66
CA TYR A 109 -11.84 -8.33 2.97
C TYR A 109 -11.65 -6.91 3.48
N SER A 110 -10.57 -6.69 4.21
CA SER A 110 -10.22 -5.43 4.87
C SER A 110 -8.70 -5.27 4.98
N GLY A 111 -8.27 -4.11 5.47
CA GLY A 111 -6.86 -3.71 5.52
C GLY A 111 -6.46 -2.92 4.27
N ILE A 112 -5.32 -2.23 4.36
CA ILE A 112 -4.81 -1.34 3.29
C ILE A 112 -4.48 -2.09 1.98
N LEU A 113 -4.23 -3.39 2.05
CA LEU A 113 -3.94 -4.26 0.90
C LEU A 113 -5.00 -5.37 0.73
N CYS A 114 -6.14 -5.26 1.41
CA CYS A 114 -7.22 -6.25 1.38
C CYS A 114 -6.74 -7.68 1.72
N GLN A 115 -5.76 -7.75 2.61
CA GLN A 115 -5.11 -8.98 3.05
C GLN A 115 -5.84 -9.64 4.24
N THR A 116 -6.68 -8.88 4.97
CA THR A 116 -7.33 -9.34 6.19
C THR A 116 -8.76 -9.76 5.91
N PRO A 117 -9.13 -11.05 6.04
CA PRO A 117 -10.51 -11.49 5.88
C PRO A 117 -11.38 -10.97 7.03
N ILE A 118 -12.61 -10.60 6.71
CA ILE A 118 -13.62 -10.18 7.68
C ILE A 118 -14.37 -11.44 8.15
N CYS A 119 -14.30 -11.73 9.44
CA CYS A 119 -14.94 -12.90 10.02
C CYS A 119 -16.47 -12.78 10.01
N SER A 120 -17.17 -13.88 10.31
CA SER A 120 -18.63 -13.83 10.49
C SER A 120 -19.02 -12.70 11.45
N LYS A 121 -20.10 -11.98 11.14
CA LYS A 121 -20.60 -10.87 11.97
C LYS A 121 -20.91 -11.28 13.41
N THR A 122 -21.27 -12.54 13.63
CA THR A 122 -21.57 -13.11 14.95
C THR A 122 -20.34 -13.69 15.65
N CYS A 123 -19.16 -13.69 15.01
CA CYS A 123 -17.95 -14.24 15.59
C CYS A 123 -17.42 -13.35 16.71
N HIS A 124 -17.04 -13.94 17.84
CA HIS A 124 -16.48 -13.19 18.96
C HIS A 124 -15.15 -12.53 18.56
N LYS A 125 -15.07 -11.19 18.65
CA LYS A 125 -13.94 -10.40 18.13
C LYS A 125 -12.57 -10.79 18.72
N GLU A 126 -12.53 -11.14 20.00
CA GLU A 126 -11.29 -11.47 20.70
C GLU A 126 -10.98 -12.98 20.78
N ARG A 127 -11.99 -13.83 20.63
CA ARG A 127 -11.91 -15.28 20.90
C ARG A 127 -12.05 -16.11 19.62
N GLY A 128 -12.56 -15.48 18.57
CA GLY A 128 -12.62 -16.04 17.22
C GLY A 128 -11.56 -15.44 16.31
N TYR A 129 -11.31 -16.12 15.20
CA TYR A 129 -10.54 -15.65 14.06
C TYR A 129 -11.07 -16.32 12.78
N CYS A 130 -10.63 -15.88 11.61
CA CYS A 130 -11.04 -16.45 10.34
C CYS A 130 -9.86 -16.47 9.37
N ARG A 131 -9.84 -17.46 8.48
CA ARG A 131 -8.89 -17.52 7.37
C ARG A 131 -9.53 -17.14 6.05
N LYS A 132 -10.87 -17.23 5.99
CA LYS A 132 -11.68 -16.81 4.84
C LYS A 132 -12.83 -15.91 5.30
N PRO A 133 -13.34 -15.03 4.43
CA PRO A 133 -14.48 -14.18 4.77
C PRO A 133 -15.68 -14.98 5.25
N GLY A 134 -16.36 -14.51 6.30
CA GLY A 134 -17.55 -15.15 6.86
C GLY A 134 -17.29 -16.41 7.68
N GLU A 135 -16.06 -16.90 7.78
CA GLU A 135 -15.69 -18.00 8.68
C GLU A 135 -15.67 -17.51 10.14
N CYS A 136 -15.87 -18.42 11.10
CA CYS A 136 -15.54 -18.19 12.51
C CYS A 136 -14.87 -19.44 13.07
N ARG A 137 -13.59 -19.32 13.45
CA ARG A 137 -12.80 -20.36 14.10
C ARG A 137 -12.47 -19.90 15.51
N CYS A 138 -12.56 -20.81 16.47
CA CYS A 138 -12.29 -20.47 17.86
C CYS A 138 -10.82 -20.61 18.20
N LYS A 139 -10.30 -19.66 18.98
CA LYS A 139 -9.01 -19.77 19.65
C LYS A 139 -9.06 -20.93 20.64
N VAL A 140 -7.90 -21.50 20.95
CA VAL A 140 -7.77 -22.62 21.89
C VAL A 140 -8.43 -22.26 23.22
N GLY A 141 -9.22 -23.20 23.75
CA GLY A 141 -9.99 -23.00 24.98
C GLY A 141 -11.39 -22.42 24.78
N TRP A 142 -11.77 -22.03 23.55
CA TRP A 142 -13.11 -21.55 23.20
C TRP A 142 -13.79 -22.44 22.17
N TRP A 143 -15.13 -22.47 22.19
CA TRP A 143 -15.95 -23.27 21.29
C TRP A 143 -17.36 -22.69 21.07
N GLY A 144 -18.14 -23.41 20.27
CA GLY A 144 -19.45 -23.00 19.78
C GLY A 144 -19.34 -22.23 18.46
N LYS A 145 -20.49 -22.04 17.79
CA LYS A 145 -20.58 -21.41 16.46
C LYS A 145 -19.94 -20.01 16.38
N ASN A 146 -19.98 -19.28 17.49
CA ASN A 146 -19.50 -17.90 17.61
C ASN A 146 -18.29 -17.74 18.56
N CYS A 147 -17.75 -18.83 19.12
CA CYS A 147 -16.63 -18.80 20.07
C CYS A 147 -16.92 -18.07 21.40
N GLU A 148 -18.16 -18.16 21.86
CA GLU A 148 -18.63 -17.52 23.11
C GLU A 148 -18.42 -18.43 24.33
N LYS A 149 -18.42 -19.75 24.14
CA LYS A 149 -18.33 -20.73 25.23
C LYS A 149 -16.88 -21.12 25.48
N CYS A 150 -16.49 -21.20 26.74
CA CYS A 150 -15.18 -21.75 27.13
C CYS A 150 -15.27 -23.28 27.26
N PHE A 151 -14.13 -23.94 27.06
CA PHE A 151 -13.96 -25.31 27.51
C PHE A 151 -13.69 -25.31 29.02
N PRO A 152 -14.45 -26.05 29.83
CA PRO A 152 -14.12 -26.23 31.24
C PRO A 152 -12.89 -27.13 31.40
N TYR A 153 -12.35 -27.19 32.61
CA TYR A 153 -11.25 -28.09 32.92
C TYR A 153 -11.63 -29.55 32.60
N PRO A 154 -10.74 -30.37 32.01
CA PRO A 154 -11.03 -31.77 31.72
C PRO A 154 -11.45 -32.54 32.99
N GLY A 155 -12.60 -33.22 32.94
CA GLY A 155 -13.16 -33.92 34.09
C GLY A 155 -14.07 -33.08 34.99
N CYS A 156 -14.29 -31.80 34.68
CA CYS A 156 -15.28 -30.97 35.34
C CYS A 156 -16.70 -31.53 35.10
N VAL A 157 -17.39 -31.94 36.17
CA VAL A 157 -18.69 -32.60 36.08
C VAL A 157 -19.82 -31.59 36.27
N ASN A 158 -19.91 -30.98 37.45
CA ASN A 158 -20.98 -30.04 37.80
C ASN A 158 -20.46 -28.61 37.99
N GLY A 159 -19.62 -28.17 37.06
CA GLY A 159 -19.04 -26.83 37.05
C GLY A 159 -19.18 -26.14 35.70
N THR A 160 -19.00 -24.82 35.71
CA THR A 160 -18.95 -23.97 34.52
C THR A 160 -17.61 -23.26 34.42
N CYS A 161 -17.41 -22.43 33.40
CA CYS A 161 -16.18 -21.68 33.23
C CYS A 161 -16.51 -20.24 32.82
N ASN A 162 -15.68 -19.29 33.23
CA ASN A 162 -15.71 -17.92 32.72
C ASN A 162 -14.50 -17.69 31.79
N ARG A 163 -13.37 -18.33 32.11
CA ARG A 163 -12.20 -18.45 31.25
C ARG A 163 -11.94 -19.92 30.91
N PRO A 164 -11.24 -20.23 29.81
CA PRO A 164 -10.91 -21.59 29.47
C PRO A 164 -10.20 -22.31 30.61
N TRP A 165 -10.54 -23.59 30.78
CA TRP A 165 -9.93 -24.52 31.73
C TRP A 165 -10.21 -24.23 33.21
N GLU A 166 -11.22 -23.41 33.51
CA GLU A 166 -11.78 -23.29 34.85
C GLU A 166 -12.83 -24.39 35.10
N CYS A 167 -13.10 -24.67 36.38
CA CYS A 167 -14.20 -25.50 36.83
C CYS A 167 -14.86 -24.84 38.06
N ASN A 168 -15.73 -23.87 37.78
CA ASN A 168 -16.47 -23.10 38.78
C ASN A 168 -17.70 -23.90 39.19
N CYS A 169 -17.67 -24.51 40.37
CA CYS A 169 -18.73 -25.43 40.82
C CYS A 169 -20.08 -24.74 40.96
N GLN A 170 -21.12 -25.46 40.54
CA GLN A 170 -22.50 -25.06 40.80
C GLN A 170 -22.82 -25.26 42.27
N LYS A 171 -23.84 -24.55 42.76
CA LYS A 171 -24.28 -24.63 44.16
C LYS A 171 -24.57 -26.10 44.54
N GLY A 172 -24.01 -26.55 45.66
CA GLY A 172 -24.16 -27.91 46.16
C GLY A 172 -23.10 -28.91 45.65
N TRP A 173 -22.10 -28.44 44.88
CA TRP A 173 -20.97 -29.23 44.43
C TRP A 173 -19.65 -28.61 44.89
N GLY A 174 -18.70 -29.46 45.27
CA GLY A 174 -17.37 -29.12 45.73
C GLY A 174 -16.28 -29.97 45.07
N GLY A 175 -15.05 -29.75 45.51
CA GLY A 175 -13.86 -30.34 44.93
C GLY A 175 -13.38 -29.64 43.64
N MET A 176 -12.17 -29.96 43.19
CA MET A 176 -11.54 -29.30 42.02
C MET A 176 -12.24 -29.62 40.69
N LEU A 177 -13.01 -30.71 40.64
CA LEU A 177 -13.72 -31.18 39.44
C LEU A 177 -15.25 -31.11 39.60
N CYS A 178 -15.75 -30.53 40.70
CA CYS A 178 -17.17 -30.43 41.00
C CYS A 178 -17.90 -31.79 40.94
N ASN A 179 -17.23 -32.82 41.42
CA ASN A 179 -17.70 -34.21 41.46
C ASN A 179 -18.08 -34.65 42.88
N GLU A 180 -17.86 -33.81 43.90
CA GLU A 180 -18.24 -34.07 45.29
C GLU A 180 -19.53 -33.31 45.60
N GLY A 181 -20.57 -33.99 46.05
CA GLY A 181 -21.78 -33.31 46.53
C GLY A 181 -21.53 -32.70 47.90
N GLU A 182 -21.76 -31.41 48.08
CA GLU A 182 -21.77 -30.79 49.40
C GLU A 182 -23.05 -31.21 50.13
N VAL A 183 -23.01 -32.40 50.74
CA VAL A 183 -24.00 -32.81 51.74
C VAL A 183 -23.93 -31.79 52.86
N ASN A 184 -25.05 -31.12 53.14
CA ASN A 184 -25.25 -30.15 54.20
C ASN A 184 -24.30 -30.43 55.38
N LYS A 185 -23.38 -29.50 55.67
CA LYS A 185 -22.83 -29.41 57.02
C LYS A 185 -24.00 -29.04 57.92
N VAL A 186 -24.66 -30.05 58.46
CA VAL A 186 -25.64 -29.94 59.56
C VAL A 186 -24.95 -29.31 60.76
#